data_AF-A0A150SKC3-F1
#
_entry.id   AF-A0A150SKC3-F1
#
_cell.length_a   1.000
_cell.length_b   1.000
_cell.length_c   1.000
_cell.angle_alpha   90.00
_cell.angle_beta   90.00
_cell.angle_gamma   90.00
#
_symmetry.space_group_name_H-M   'P 1'
#
loop_
_entity.id
_entity.type
_entity.pdbx_description
1 polymer ?
#
loop_
_entity_poly.entity_id
_entity_poly.type
_entity_poly.pdbx_seq_one_letter_code
_entity_poly.pdbx_strand_id
1 'polypeptide(L)'
;MGVANGGGMAYHLACNAADVIAGVAPSAFDLLAESEQPCQPARPVTEISFRGTADVLVPYEGGAQQAPNGANITFLGAVGTFERWAELNQCTGSPSAADESGCSTYSSCAGGVEVTLCTVQGGGTAWGSAEIGWATLKWHSLP
;
A
#
# COMPACT_ATOMS: atom_id res chain seq x y z
N MET A 1 5.43 -1.71 9.26
CA MET A 1 4.33 -0.71 9.25
C MET A 1 4.92 0.68 9.30
N GLY A 2 4.24 1.69 8.78
CA GLY A 2 4.68 3.09 8.90
C GLY A 2 3.65 4.08 8.35
N VAL A 3 3.70 5.33 8.83
CA VAL A 3 2.78 6.41 8.42
C VAL A 3 3.51 7.53 7.69
N ALA A 4 2.86 8.14 6.70
CA ALA A 4 3.42 9.20 5.85
C ALA A 4 4.77 8.78 5.26
N ASN A 5 5.86 9.50 5.53
CA ASN A 5 7.20 9.10 5.07
C ASN A 5 7.63 7.70 5.56
N GLY A 6 7.15 7.28 6.73
CA GLY A 6 7.33 5.90 7.19
C GLY A 6 6.51 4.88 6.37
N GLY A 7 5.36 5.29 5.82
CA GLY A 7 4.60 4.52 4.85
C GLY A 7 5.34 4.41 3.51
N GLY A 8 5.92 5.52 3.03
CA GLY A 8 6.82 5.52 1.88
C GLY A 8 8.03 4.60 2.06
N MET A 9 8.66 4.62 3.24
CA MET A 9 9.75 3.69 3.57
C MET A 9 9.28 2.23 3.62
N ALA A 10 8.07 1.96 4.10
CA ALA A 10 7.50 0.62 4.07
C ALA A 10 7.34 0.11 2.62
N TYR A 11 6.81 0.93 1.70
CA TYR A 11 6.79 0.57 0.28
C TYR A 11 8.19 0.41 -0.31
N HIS A 12 9.13 1.29 0.03
CA HIS A 12 10.51 1.18 -0.44
C HIS A 12 11.15 -0.16 -0.06
N LEU A 13 10.96 -0.62 1.18
CA LEU A 13 11.43 -1.93 1.63
C LEU A 13 10.71 -3.08 0.91
N ALA A 14 9.39 -2.97 0.70
CA ALA A 14 8.66 -4.00 -0.03
C ALA A 14 9.17 -4.13 -1.47
N CYS A 15 9.49 -3.03 -2.15
CA CYS A 15 10.03 -3.05 -3.50
C CYS A 15 11.47 -3.59 -3.59
N ASN A 16 12.32 -3.31 -2.60
CA ASN A 16 13.78 -3.49 -2.72
C ASN A 16 14.38 -4.53 -1.78
N ALA A 17 13.61 -5.02 -0.82
CA ALA A 17 14.06 -5.88 0.26
C ALA A 17 13.03 -7.00 0.57
N ALA A 18 12.32 -7.46 -0.46
CA ALA A 18 11.28 -8.49 -0.37
C ALA A 18 11.82 -9.86 0.11
N ASP A 19 13.14 -10.06 0.09
CA ASP A 19 13.85 -11.22 0.62
C ASP A 19 14.04 -11.19 2.15
N VAL A 20 13.87 -10.02 2.78
CA VAL A 20 14.03 -9.84 4.24
C VAL A 20 12.73 -9.49 4.97
N ILE A 21 11.67 -9.09 4.26
CA ILE A 21 10.36 -8.82 4.85
C ILE A 21 9.25 -9.69 4.24
N ALA A 22 8.36 -10.20 5.10
CA ALA A 22 7.22 -11.01 4.65
C ALA A 22 6.00 -10.17 4.24
N GLY A 23 5.88 -8.95 4.76
CA GLY A 23 4.77 -8.06 4.46
C GLY A 23 4.92 -6.65 5.05
N VAL A 24 4.10 -5.73 4.57
CA VAL A 24 4.12 -4.31 4.97
C VAL A 24 2.71 -3.77 5.22
N ALA A 25 2.64 -2.76 6.08
CA ALA A 25 1.40 -1.99 6.31
C ALA A 25 1.70 -0.48 6.22
N PRO A 26 1.74 0.10 5.01
CA PRO A 26 1.92 1.52 4.80
C PRO A 26 0.62 2.30 5.07
N SER A 27 0.76 3.50 5.61
CA SER A 27 -0.38 4.35 5.97
C SER A 27 -0.16 5.77 5.49
N ALA A 28 -1.19 6.40 4.94
CA ALA A 28 -1.15 7.77 4.40
C ALA A 28 0.04 8.03 3.45
N PHE A 29 0.35 7.06 2.59
CA PHE A 29 1.34 7.19 1.53
C PHE A 29 0.98 6.27 0.36
N ASP A 30 1.39 6.64 -0.85
CA ASP A 30 1.13 5.89 -2.09
C ASP A 30 2.45 5.57 -2.80
N LEU A 31 2.39 4.63 -3.73
CA LEU A 31 3.46 4.51 -4.72
C LEU A 31 3.49 5.76 -5.61
N LEU A 32 4.70 6.13 -6.03
CA LEU A 32 4.92 7.20 -6.99
C LEU A 32 4.84 6.64 -8.42
N ALA A 33 4.21 7.39 -9.33
CA ALA A 33 4.15 7.06 -10.75
C ALA A 33 5.55 7.16 -11.38
N GLU A 34 6.30 8.20 -11.04
CA GLU A 34 7.70 8.39 -11.41
C GLU A 34 8.59 7.91 -10.26
N SER A 35 9.05 6.66 -10.35
CA SER A 35 10.15 6.18 -9.51
C SER A 35 11.38 5.98 -10.38
N GLU A 36 12.52 6.58 -10.00
CA GLU A 36 13.80 6.39 -10.71
C GLU A 36 14.23 4.91 -10.73
N GLN A 37 13.74 4.12 -9.76
CA GLN A 37 13.87 2.67 -9.76
C GLN A 37 12.49 2.02 -9.88
N PRO A 38 12.27 1.14 -10.87
CA PRO A 38 11.02 0.40 -10.95
C PRO A 38 10.86 -0.48 -9.70
N CYS A 39 9.70 -0.42 -9.06
CA CYS A 39 9.37 -1.33 -7.96
C CYS A 39 9.31 -2.76 -8.51
N GLN A 40 10.27 -3.60 -8.13
CA GLN A 40 10.44 -4.97 -8.62
C GLN A 40 10.82 -5.89 -7.45
N PRO A 41 9.87 -6.25 -6.58
CA PRO A 41 10.15 -7.11 -5.44
C PRO A 41 10.62 -8.49 -5.92
N ALA A 42 11.63 -9.05 -5.25
CA ALA A 42 12.20 -10.36 -5.60
C ALA A 42 11.22 -11.54 -5.42
N ARG A 43 10.11 -11.31 -4.71
CA ARG A 43 8.99 -12.25 -4.49
C ARG A 43 7.70 -11.49 -4.20
N PRO A 44 6.52 -12.11 -4.30
CA PRO A 44 5.28 -11.52 -3.80
C PRO A 44 5.34 -11.20 -2.30
N VAL A 45 4.76 -10.06 -1.89
CA VAL A 45 4.80 -9.51 -0.52
C VAL A 45 3.39 -9.15 -0.08
N THR A 46 2.95 -9.60 1.10
CA THR A 46 1.63 -9.18 1.63
C THR A 46 1.63 -7.69 1.95
N GLU A 47 0.61 -6.98 1.48
CA GLU A 47 0.51 -5.52 1.59
C GLU A 47 -0.87 -5.15 2.14
N ILE A 48 -0.90 -4.27 3.15
CA ILE A 48 -2.14 -3.67 3.65
C ILE A 48 -1.98 -2.15 3.84
N SER A 49 -2.67 -1.38 3.00
CA SER A 49 -2.61 0.08 3.02
C SER A 49 -3.80 0.71 3.73
N PHE A 50 -3.56 1.84 4.41
CA PHE A 50 -4.61 2.64 5.04
C PHE A 50 -4.62 4.05 4.48
N ARG A 51 -5.77 4.47 3.93
CA ARG A 51 -5.91 5.71 3.16
C ARG A 51 -7.17 6.48 3.57
N GLY A 52 -7.04 7.77 3.78
CA GLY A 52 -8.18 8.65 4.04
C GLY A 52 -8.59 9.43 2.79
N THR A 53 -9.89 9.56 2.54
CA THR A 53 -10.40 10.22 1.31
C THR A 53 -10.29 11.75 1.34
N ALA A 54 -10.06 12.33 2.51
CA ALA A 54 -9.86 13.77 2.72
C ALA A 54 -8.40 14.12 3.09
N ASP A 55 -7.44 13.22 2.84
CA ASP A 55 -6.01 13.52 3.02
C ASP A 55 -5.56 14.60 2.02
N VAL A 56 -5.01 15.70 2.54
CA VAL A 56 -4.56 16.86 1.75
C VAL A 56 -3.06 16.83 1.45
N LEU A 57 -2.29 15.97 2.13
CA LEU A 57 -0.84 15.83 1.94
C LEU A 57 -0.54 14.76 0.90
N VAL A 58 -1.27 13.64 0.96
CA VAL A 58 -1.22 12.58 -0.05
C VAL A 58 -2.66 12.33 -0.53
N PRO A 59 -3.12 13.05 -1.57
CA PRO A 59 -4.49 12.95 -2.04
C PRO A 59 -4.89 11.52 -2.37
N TYR A 60 -6.10 11.11 -1.97
CA TYR A 60 -6.60 9.76 -2.20
C TYR A 60 -6.65 9.39 -3.68
N GLU A 61 -7.04 10.34 -4.54
CA GLU A 61 -7.07 10.18 -6.00
C GLU A 61 -5.67 10.22 -6.64
N GLY A 62 -4.63 10.47 -5.85
CA GLY A 62 -3.27 10.67 -6.34
C GLY A 62 -3.09 12.00 -7.06
N GLY A 63 -2.18 12.00 -8.03
CA GLY A 63 -1.86 13.16 -8.85
C GLY A 63 -0.56 13.86 -8.48
N ALA A 64 -0.22 14.87 -9.29
CA ALA A 64 1.02 15.62 -9.17
C ALA A 64 1.03 16.47 -7.89
N GLN A 65 2.17 16.45 -7.20
CA GLN A 65 2.46 17.18 -5.97
C GLN A 65 3.89 17.71 -6.04
N GLN A 66 4.17 18.73 -5.24
CA GLN A 66 5.52 19.19 -5.00
C GLN A 66 5.97 18.74 -3.61
N ALA A 67 7.02 17.93 -3.57
CA ALA A 67 7.64 17.49 -2.32
C ALA A 67 8.28 18.69 -1.59
N PRO A 68 8.50 18.61 -0.26
CA PRO A 68 9.09 19.71 0.52
C PRO A 68 10.48 20.17 0.04
N ASN A 69 11.22 19.30 -0.66
CA ASN A 69 12.51 19.61 -1.26
C ASN A 69 12.41 20.25 -2.65
N GLY A 70 11.20 20.58 -3.12
CA GLY A 70 10.92 21.19 -4.41
C GLY A 70 10.81 20.21 -5.58
N ALA A 71 11.02 18.90 -5.35
CA ALA A 71 10.87 17.89 -6.40
C ALA A 71 9.40 17.71 -6.79
N ASN A 72 9.14 17.56 -8.10
CA ASN A 72 7.82 17.16 -8.58
C ASN A 72 7.69 15.64 -8.43
N ILE A 73 6.59 15.21 -7.82
CA ILE A 73 6.24 13.81 -7.63
C ILE A 73 4.79 13.60 -8.06
N THR A 74 4.45 12.45 -8.63
CA THR A 74 3.05 12.09 -8.87
C THR A 74 2.72 10.84 -8.06
N PHE A 75 1.73 10.95 -7.19
CA PHE A 75 1.20 9.77 -6.50
C PHE A 75 0.26 9.01 -7.41
N LEU A 76 0.30 7.67 -7.40
CA LEU A 76 -0.69 6.83 -8.09
C LEU A 76 -2.09 6.94 -7.48
N GLY A 77 -2.20 7.46 -6.26
CA GLY A 77 -3.42 7.42 -5.46
C GLY A 77 -3.62 6.08 -4.78
N ALA A 78 -4.60 6.03 -3.90
CA ALA A 78 -4.90 4.86 -3.08
C ALA A 78 -5.29 3.65 -3.94
N VAL A 79 -6.24 3.85 -4.87
CA VAL A 79 -6.73 2.78 -5.76
C VAL A 79 -5.65 2.38 -6.76
N GLY A 80 -4.94 3.35 -7.37
CA GLY A 80 -3.85 3.05 -8.29
C GLY A 80 -2.69 2.30 -7.63
N THR A 81 -2.37 2.63 -6.37
CA THR A 81 -1.38 1.89 -5.58
C THR A 81 -1.85 0.47 -5.26
N PHE A 82 -3.11 0.31 -4.89
CA PHE A 82 -3.73 -0.98 -4.60
C PHE A 82 -3.73 -1.92 -5.82
N GLU A 83 -4.13 -1.41 -6.98
CA GLU A 83 -4.08 -2.14 -8.25
C GLU A 83 -2.64 -2.46 -8.65
N ARG A 84 -1.70 -1.52 -8.46
CA ARG A 84 -0.29 -1.75 -8.76
C ARG A 84 0.32 -2.86 -7.91
N TRP A 85 -0.02 -2.93 -6.61
CA TRP A 85 0.41 -4.05 -5.76
C TRP A 85 -0.23 -5.37 -6.16
N ALA A 86 -1.49 -5.37 -6.58
CA ALA A 86 -2.14 -6.55 -7.10
C ALA A 86 -1.40 -7.11 -8.35
N GLU A 87 -0.96 -6.23 -9.25
CA GLU A 87 -0.12 -6.61 -10.40
C GLU A 87 1.23 -7.19 -9.97
N LEU A 88 1.95 -6.50 -9.05
CA LEU A 88 3.26 -6.92 -8.56
C LEU A 88 3.20 -8.30 -7.87
N ASN A 89 2.10 -8.58 -7.16
CA ASN A 89 1.85 -9.86 -6.51
C ASN A 89 1.14 -10.89 -7.40
N GLN A 90 0.93 -10.58 -8.67
CA GLN A 90 0.30 -11.46 -9.66
C GLN A 90 -1.08 -11.96 -9.19
N CYS A 91 -1.85 -11.06 -8.58
CA CYS A 91 -3.21 -11.34 -8.16
C CYS A 91 -4.12 -11.62 -9.36
N THR A 92 -5.10 -12.50 -9.15
CA THR A 92 -6.10 -12.89 -10.15
C THR A 92 -7.50 -12.58 -9.65
N GLY A 93 -8.41 -12.28 -10.58
CA GLY A 93 -9.78 -11.90 -10.26
C GLY A 93 -9.93 -10.45 -9.80
N SER A 94 -11.03 -10.18 -9.09
CA SER A 94 -11.37 -8.87 -8.52
C SER A 94 -11.20 -8.89 -6.99
N PRO A 95 -10.97 -7.74 -6.36
CA PRO A 95 -10.90 -7.68 -4.91
C PRO A 95 -12.30 -7.84 -4.31
N SER A 96 -12.36 -8.16 -3.02
CA SER A 96 -13.62 -8.19 -2.29
C SER A 96 -14.31 -6.82 -2.28
N ALA A 97 -15.62 -6.80 -2.05
CA ALA A 97 -16.26 -5.57 -1.58
C ALA A 97 -15.61 -5.10 -0.28
N ALA A 98 -15.67 -3.79 -0.01
CA ALA A 98 -15.19 -3.23 1.24
C ALA A 98 -16.00 -3.80 2.42
N ASP A 99 -15.31 -4.25 3.46
CA ASP A 99 -15.92 -4.72 4.71
C ASP A 99 -16.35 -3.57 5.63
N GLU A 100 -16.79 -3.89 6.84
CA GLU A 100 -17.21 -2.90 7.85
C GLU A 100 -16.08 -1.96 8.31
N SER A 101 -14.82 -2.37 8.11
CA SER A 101 -13.62 -1.55 8.37
C SER A 101 -13.20 -0.72 7.15
N GLY A 102 -13.94 -0.81 6.05
CA GLY A 102 -13.62 -0.15 4.79
C GLY A 102 -12.48 -0.83 4.01
N CYS A 103 -12.17 -2.09 4.32
CA CYS A 103 -11.07 -2.84 3.71
C CYS A 103 -11.55 -3.71 2.54
N SER A 104 -10.90 -3.57 1.39
CA SER A 104 -11.08 -4.39 0.19
C SER A 104 -9.81 -5.17 -0.09
N THR A 105 -9.92 -6.46 -0.43
CA THR A 105 -8.76 -7.37 -0.49
C THR A 105 -8.73 -8.21 -1.75
N TYR A 106 -7.56 -8.29 -2.38
CA TYR A 106 -7.19 -9.38 -3.29
C TYR A 106 -6.60 -10.53 -2.47
N SER A 107 -7.30 -11.67 -2.43
CA SER A 107 -6.85 -12.87 -1.68
C SER A 107 -6.26 -13.97 -2.58
N SER A 108 -6.37 -13.82 -3.90
CA SER A 108 -5.92 -14.81 -4.88
C SER A 108 -4.66 -14.34 -5.61
N CYS A 109 -3.54 -14.26 -4.89
CA CYS A 109 -2.25 -13.80 -5.40
C CYS A 109 -1.16 -14.88 -5.34
N ALA A 110 -0.08 -14.68 -6.09
CA ALA A 110 1.03 -15.64 -6.13
C ALA A 110 1.67 -15.79 -4.74
N GLY A 111 2.06 -17.02 -4.39
CA GLY A 111 2.67 -17.30 -3.08
C GLY A 111 1.72 -17.18 -1.89
N GLY A 112 0.40 -17.08 -2.12
CA GLY A 112 -0.60 -16.99 -1.06
C GLY A 112 -0.55 -15.69 -0.26
N VAL A 113 0.04 -14.63 -0.83
CA VAL A 113 0.00 -13.29 -0.25
C VAL A 113 -1.34 -12.62 -0.52
N GLU A 114 -1.60 -11.54 0.20
CA GLU A 114 -2.81 -10.73 0.04
C GLU A 114 -2.42 -9.27 -0.20
N VAL A 115 -3.29 -8.54 -0.90
CA VAL A 115 -3.19 -7.08 -1.07
C VAL A 115 -4.48 -6.48 -0.57
N THR A 116 -4.40 -5.54 0.36
CA THR A 116 -5.56 -4.94 1.02
C THR A 116 -5.49 -3.42 1.00
N LEU A 117 -6.58 -2.76 0.63
CA LEU A 117 -6.77 -1.32 0.79
C LEU A 117 -7.90 -1.05 1.79
N CYS A 118 -7.57 -0.38 2.89
CA CYS A 118 -8.52 0.10 3.88
C CYS A 118 -8.76 1.61 3.72
N THR A 119 -9.99 1.97 3.34
CA THR A 119 -10.37 3.36 3.04
C THR A 119 -11.20 3.97 4.17
N VAL A 120 -10.68 5.05 4.75
CA VAL A 120 -11.36 5.86 5.78
C VAL A 120 -12.11 7.01 5.10
N GLN A 121 -13.43 6.82 4.93
CA GLN A 121 -14.30 7.83 4.31
C GLN A 121 -14.35 9.12 5.12
N GLY A 122 -14.05 10.25 4.50
CA GLY A 122 -13.95 11.57 5.13
C GLY A 122 -12.74 11.75 6.06
N GLY A 123 -11.87 10.73 6.16
CA GLY A 123 -10.66 10.78 6.96
C GLY A 123 -9.54 11.57 6.27
N GLY A 124 -8.79 12.36 7.04
CA GLY A 124 -7.54 12.99 6.58
C GLY A 124 -6.39 11.99 6.52
N THR A 125 -5.24 12.34 7.10
CA THR A 125 -4.12 11.42 7.27
C THR A 125 -4.55 10.19 8.07
N ALA A 126 -4.71 9.06 7.37
CA ALA A 126 -5.01 7.79 7.99
C ALA A 126 -3.74 7.29 8.71
N TRP A 127 -3.84 7.08 10.03
CA TRP A 127 -2.75 6.52 10.84
C TRP A 127 -2.68 5.00 10.78
N GLY A 128 -3.75 4.38 10.29
CA GLY A 128 -3.93 2.93 10.22
C GLY A 128 -4.40 2.33 11.54
N SER A 129 -4.81 1.06 11.47
CA SER A 129 -5.17 0.25 12.64
C SER A 129 -4.13 -0.84 12.85
N ALA A 130 -3.46 -0.82 14.00
CA ALA A 130 -2.50 -1.85 14.37
C ALA A 130 -3.15 -3.22 14.50
N GLU A 131 -4.41 -3.27 14.97
CA GLU A 131 -5.17 -4.52 15.09
C GLU A 131 -5.44 -5.14 13.72
N ILE A 132 -5.97 -4.34 12.78
CA ILE A 132 -6.26 -4.80 11.41
C ILE A 132 -4.96 -5.19 10.70
N GLY A 133 -3.95 -4.30 10.74
CA GLY A 133 -2.65 -4.58 10.11
C GLY A 133 -1.98 -5.84 10.65
N TRP A 134 -2.01 -6.05 11.97
CA TRP A 134 -1.46 -7.28 12.57
C TRP A 134 -2.27 -8.52 12.21
N ALA A 135 -3.61 -8.42 12.17
CA ALA A 135 -4.48 -9.53 11.82
C ALA A 135 -4.19 -10.07 10.41
N THR A 136 -3.90 -9.18 9.46
CA THR A 136 -3.49 -9.53 8.09
C THR A 136 -2.06 -10.10 8.07
N LEU A 137 -1.10 -9.40 8.67
CA LEU A 137 0.32 -9.74 8.49
C LEU A 137 0.81 -10.98 9.26
N LYS A 138 0.20 -11.32 10.40
CA LYS A 138 0.74 -12.34 11.32
C LYS A 138 0.84 -13.76 10.74
N TRP A 139 0.16 -14.05 9.64
CA TRP A 139 0.13 -15.37 9.02
C TRP A 139 1.13 -15.53 7.86
N HIS A 140 1.80 -14.45 7.46
CA HIS A 140 2.76 -14.48 6.36
C HIS A 140 4.18 -14.57 6.90
N SER A 141 4.96 -15.48 6.32
CA SER A 141 6.37 -15.70 6.65
C SER A 141 7.21 -15.74 5.38
N LEU A 142 8.51 -15.50 5.53
CA LEU A 142 9.46 -15.73 4.45
C LEU A 142 9.50 -17.26 4.14
N PRO A 143 9.70 -17.66 2.88
CA PRO A 143 9.86 -19.06 2.49
C PRO A 143 11.00 -19.78 3.21
#